data_AF-A0A7C6MZR9-F1
#
_entry.id   AF-A0A7C6MZR9-F1
#
_cell.length_a   1.000
_cell.length_b   1.000
_cell.length_c   1.000
_cell.angle_alpha   90.00
_cell.angle_beta   90.00
_cell.angle_gamma   90.00
#
_symmetry.space_group_name_H-M   'P 1'
#
loop_
_entity.id
_entity.type
_entity.pdbx_description
1 polymer ?
#
loop_
_entity_poly.entity_id
_entity_poly.type
_entity_poly.pdbx_seq_one_letter_code
_entity_poly.pdbx_strand_id
1 'polypeptide(L)'
;MNLNCNIIQDLLPLVVEDLASEDTVKFVNNHMDACSECNEEYMKLRDSNTSYKSTNKPETIPLQRIRRRLKNRNIYIGILSALIICLSLVIVLNIATKPIPLSYTEAIESTKVEDEKLYIKFNPIVSNYSIVSYGSNHDIMAWKTNISNFFGMGDPKNTVINIDNENLTIVNYISQADEPDKLLYGKVDYDGQITLPRLATNYYLLAITSVFIIAMFLYLLFKNTNKLKNVLKIVIIFTLSYILGHISIFGGSGATHHIIRDLCFVITASILFFSIIILLVYKKHFRDQNQ
;
A
#
# COMPACT_ATOMS: atom_id res chain seq x y z
N MET A 1 -3.46 29.49 67.88
CA MET A 1 -4.28 28.47 68.57
C MET A 1 -3.52 27.17 68.41
N ASN A 2 -2.77 26.76 69.43
CA ASN A 2 -1.92 25.56 69.34
C ASN A 2 -2.85 24.34 69.35
N LEU A 3 -3.05 23.72 68.19
CA LEU A 3 -3.63 22.39 68.14
C LEU A 3 -2.73 21.45 68.92
N ASN A 4 -3.35 20.59 69.71
CA ASN A 4 -2.65 19.60 70.50
C ASN A 4 -1.90 18.64 69.56
N CYS A 5 -0.71 18.18 69.96
CA CYS A 5 0.13 17.28 69.16
C CYS A 5 -0.67 16.07 68.65
N ASN A 6 -1.60 15.55 69.45
CA ASN A 6 -2.50 14.45 69.07
C ASN A 6 -3.26 14.70 67.76
N ILE A 7 -3.78 15.93 67.56
CA ILE A 7 -4.53 16.27 66.35
C ILE A 7 -3.59 16.33 65.14
N ILE A 8 -2.36 16.80 65.34
CA ILE A 8 -1.36 16.83 64.28
C ILE A 8 -0.96 15.40 63.91
N GLN A 9 -0.73 14.54 64.90
CA GLN A 9 -0.41 13.11 64.72
C GLN A 9 -1.50 12.37 63.93
N ASP A 10 -2.78 12.61 64.26
CA ASP A 10 -3.91 12.04 63.51
C ASP A 10 -3.95 12.47 62.03
N LEU A 11 -3.41 13.65 61.71
CA LEU A 11 -3.36 14.20 60.36
C LEU A 11 -2.08 13.81 59.58
N LEU A 12 -1.02 13.36 60.26
CA LEU A 12 0.26 13.00 59.61
C LEU A 12 0.11 11.93 58.51
N PRO A 13 -0.66 10.84 58.68
CA PRO A 13 -0.80 9.83 57.63
C PRO A 13 -1.37 10.41 56.33
N LEU A 14 -2.35 11.30 56.43
CA LEU A 14 -2.99 11.95 55.29
C LEU A 14 -2.03 12.90 54.56
N VAL A 15 -1.14 13.56 55.30
CA VAL A 15 -0.10 14.44 54.74
C VAL A 15 1.00 13.62 54.05
N VAL A 16 1.40 12.47 54.61
CA VAL A 16 2.40 11.57 54.00
C VAL A 16 1.86 10.90 52.72
N GLU A 17 0.56 10.62 52.65
CA GLU A 17 -0.11 10.00 51.50
C GLU A 17 -0.52 10.98 50.39
N ASP A 18 -0.26 12.29 50.56
CA ASP A 18 -0.67 13.36 49.62
C ASP A 18 -2.20 13.43 49.41
N LEU A 19 -2.97 13.15 50.48
CA LEU A 19 -4.43 13.15 50.49
C LEU A 19 -5.02 14.34 51.28
N ALA A 20 -4.19 15.13 51.95
CA ALA A 20 -4.60 16.31 52.70
C ALA A 20 -4.73 17.55 51.78
N SER A 21 -5.62 18.47 52.13
CA SER A 21 -5.75 19.76 51.43
C SER A 21 -4.51 20.64 51.65
N GLU A 22 -4.22 21.55 50.71
CA GLU A 22 -3.05 22.45 50.80
C GLU A 22 -3.02 23.27 52.10
N ASP A 23 -4.18 23.69 52.60
CA ASP A 23 -4.30 24.43 53.86
C ASP A 23 -3.92 23.57 55.06
N THR A 24 -4.28 22.28 55.05
CA THR A 24 -3.93 21.31 56.10
C THR A 24 -2.43 21.02 56.08
N VAL A 25 -1.83 20.88 54.90
CA VAL A 25 -0.39 20.65 54.73
C VAL A 25 0.43 21.83 55.25
N LYS A 26 0.06 23.07 54.88
CA LYS A 26 0.74 24.28 55.39
C LYS A 26 0.65 24.39 56.91
N PHE A 27 -0.51 24.03 57.47
CA PHE A 27 -0.72 24.07 58.91
C PHE A 27 0.13 23.03 59.66
N VAL A 28 0.18 21.80 59.17
CA VAL A 28 0.99 20.71 59.77
C VAL A 28 2.48 21.02 59.68
N ASN A 29 2.97 21.54 58.54
CA ASN A 29 4.37 21.93 58.38
C ASN A 29 4.79 23.03 59.36
N ASN A 30 3.96 24.06 59.54
CA ASN A 30 4.22 25.13 60.51
C ASN A 30 4.33 24.61 61.96
N HIS A 31 3.61 23.53 62.29
CA HIS A 31 3.71 22.89 63.60
C HIS A 31 4.97 22.03 63.73
N MET A 32 5.35 21.30 62.68
CA MET A 32 6.57 20.47 62.65
C MET A 32 7.86 21.30 62.78
N ASP A 33 7.87 22.54 62.28
CA ASP A 33 9.01 23.46 62.46
C ASP A 33 9.22 23.85 63.94
N ALA A 34 8.17 23.78 64.76
CA ALA A 34 8.20 24.14 66.18
C ALA A 34 8.19 22.93 67.14
N CYS A 35 7.87 21.72 66.66
CA CYS A 35 7.72 20.52 67.47
C CYS A 35 8.57 19.35 66.93
N SER A 36 9.63 18.99 67.67
CA SER A 36 10.54 17.90 67.29
C SER A 36 9.89 16.52 67.34
N GLU A 37 8.92 16.31 68.22
CA GLU A 37 8.23 15.03 68.41
C GLU A 37 7.37 14.65 67.20
N CYS A 38 6.53 15.59 66.73
CA CYS A 38 5.71 15.39 65.53
C CYS A 38 6.57 15.26 64.26
N ASN A 39 7.71 15.95 64.20
CA ASN A 39 8.62 15.83 63.06
C ASN A 39 9.29 14.45 63.00
N GLU A 40 9.69 13.89 64.15
CA GLU A 40 10.27 12.55 64.22
C GLU A 40 9.25 11.47 63.79
N GLU A 41 7.99 11.61 64.22
CA GLU A 41 6.91 10.71 63.82
C GLU A 41 6.58 10.81 62.33
N TYR A 42 6.56 12.03 61.77
CA TYR A 42 6.42 12.22 60.32
C TYR A 42 7.55 11.53 59.55
N MET A 43 8.80 11.59 60.02
CA MET A 43 9.92 10.90 59.36
C MET A 43 9.79 9.39 59.42
N LYS A 44 9.36 8.82 60.56
CA LYS A 44 9.06 7.38 60.68
C LYS A 44 7.94 6.93 59.74
N LEU A 45 6.88 7.73 59.63
CA LEU A 45 5.78 7.48 58.69
C LEU A 45 6.25 7.62 57.24
N ARG A 46 7.09 8.61 56.92
CA ARG A 46 7.64 8.81 55.57
C ARG A 46 8.57 7.68 55.13
N ASP A 47 9.44 7.19 56.01
CA ASP A 47 10.37 6.10 55.70
C ASP A 47 9.63 4.77 55.49
N SER A 48 8.62 4.49 56.31
CA SER A 48 7.76 3.31 56.13
C SER A 48 6.88 3.41 54.87
N ASN A 49 6.34 4.59 54.55
CA ASN A 49 5.57 4.82 53.32
C ASN A 49 6.46 4.74 52.07
N THR A 50 7.74 5.12 52.14
CA THR A 50 8.70 4.98 51.03
C THR A 50 9.01 3.51 50.73
N SER A 51 9.09 2.66 51.76
CA SER A 51 9.21 1.21 51.63
C SER A 51 7.95 0.56 51.04
N TYR A 52 6.77 1.06 51.43
CA TYR A 52 5.47 0.63 50.88
C TYR A 52 5.24 1.11 49.44
N LYS A 53 5.62 2.34 49.06
CA LYS A 53 5.52 2.86 47.67
C LYS A 53 6.47 2.14 46.69
N SER A 54 7.61 1.65 47.17
CA SER A 54 8.56 0.85 46.38
C SER A 54 8.02 -0.56 46.07
N THR A 55 7.18 -1.10 46.95
CA THR A 55 6.56 -2.43 46.80
C THR A 55 5.13 -2.38 46.24
N ASN A 56 4.40 -1.29 46.45
CA ASN A 56 3.03 -1.07 46.00
C ASN A 56 2.93 0.22 45.19
N LYS A 57 3.32 0.15 43.91
CA LYS A 57 2.65 0.98 42.90
C LYS A 57 1.16 0.59 42.94
N PRO A 58 0.22 1.55 42.97
CA PRO A 58 -1.20 1.23 42.95
C PRO A 58 -1.48 0.32 41.75
N GLU A 59 -2.39 -0.64 41.94
CA GLU A 59 -2.83 -1.64 40.96
C GLU A 59 -3.52 -1.03 39.72
N THR A 60 -2.90 -0.09 39.03
CA THR A 60 -3.29 0.36 37.68
C THR A 60 -2.63 -0.50 36.59
N ILE A 61 -1.75 -1.42 36.98
CA ILE A 61 -1.00 -2.35 36.12
C ILE A 61 -1.93 -3.30 35.31
N PRO A 62 -3.07 -3.82 35.84
CA PRO A 62 -3.96 -4.67 35.03
C PRO A 62 -4.69 -3.87 33.95
N LEU A 63 -5.24 -2.70 34.28
CA LEU A 63 -6.04 -1.90 33.35
C LEU A 63 -5.21 -1.26 32.24
N GLN A 64 -3.99 -0.79 32.52
CA GLN A 64 -3.11 -0.26 31.48
C GLN A 64 -2.66 -1.35 30.50
N ARG A 65 -2.37 -2.58 30.97
CA ARG A 65 -2.05 -3.72 30.10
C ARG A 65 -3.26 -4.11 29.25
N ILE A 66 -4.47 -4.12 29.80
CA ILE A 66 -5.70 -4.41 29.06
C ILE A 66 -5.98 -3.32 28.02
N ARG A 67 -5.87 -2.03 28.37
CA ARG A 67 -6.05 -0.89 27.46
C ARG A 67 -5.01 -0.89 26.32
N ARG A 68 -3.75 -1.23 26.61
CA ARG A 68 -2.70 -1.42 25.59
C ARG A 68 -2.99 -2.60 24.67
N ARG A 69 -3.44 -3.75 25.20
CA ARG A 69 -3.86 -4.91 24.40
C ARG A 69 -5.01 -4.58 23.45
N LEU A 70 -6.01 -3.85 23.95
CA LEU A 70 -7.15 -3.41 23.14
C LEU A 70 -6.72 -2.39 22.07
N LYS A 71 -5.88 -1.40 22.43
CA LYS A 71 -5.34 -0.42 21.48
C LYS A 71 -4.48 -1.09 20.40
N ASN A 72 -3.59 -2.00 20.75
CA ASN A 72 -2.73 -2.72 19.79
C ASN A 72 -3.56 -3.64 18.87
N ARG A 73 -4.59 -4.30 19.40
CA ARG A 73 -5.54 -5.07 18.59
C ARG A 73 -6.29 -4.18 17.60
N ASN A 74 -6.77 -3.01 18.05
CA ASN A 74 -7.48 -2.08 17.18
C ASN A 74 -6.57 -1.48 16.11
N ILE A 75 -5.30 -1.17 16.44
CA ILE A 75 -4.29 -0.74 15.45
C ILE A 75 -4.03 -1.84 14.42
N TYR A 76 -3.82 -3.09 14.85
CA TYR A 76 -3.63 -4.21 13.94
C TYR A 76 -4.80 -4.38 12.96
N ILE A 77 -6.04 -4.32 13.47
CA ILE A 77 -7.24 -4.41 12.64
C ILE A 77 -7.33 -3.21 11.69
N GLY A 78 -7.00 -2.01 12.17
CA GLY A 78 -6.95 -0.80 11.34
C GLY A 78 -5.95 -0.91 10.18
N ILE A 79 -4.73 -1.37 10.46
CA ILE A 79 -3.70 -1.56 9.43
C ILE A 79 -4.12 -2.65 8.43
N LEU A 80 -4.61 -3.79 8.92
CA LEU A 80 -5.03 -4.89 8.06
C LEU A 80 -6.21 -4.48 7.15
N SER A 81 -7.21 -3.79 7.69
CA SER A 81 -8.34 -3.28 6.91
C SER A 81 -7.89 -2.23 5.90
N ALA A 82 -7.01 -1.30 6.27
CA ALA A 82 -6.44 -0.31 5.36
C ALA A 82 -5.67 -0.97 4.19
N LEU A 83 -4.88 -2.01 4.44
CA LEU A 83 -4.17 -2.74 3.38
C LEU A 83 -5.12 -3.46 2.42
N ILE A 84 -6.19 -4.07 2.94
CA ILE A 84 -7.21 -4.74 2.11
C ILE A 84 -7.94 -3.71 1.23
N ILE A 85 -8.30 -2.56 1.79
CA ILE A 85 -8.93 -1.45 1.04
C ILE A 85 -7.96 -0.90 -0.02
N CYS A 86 -6.68 -0.77 0.29
CA CYS A 86 -5.67 -0.33 -0.67
C CYS A 86 -5.51 -1.35 -1.81
N LEU A 87 -5.50 -2.65 -1.50
CA LEU A 87 -5.42 -3.71 -2.49
C LEU A 87 -6.63 -3.73 -3.41
N SER A 88 -7.84 -3.60 -2.86
CA SER A 88 -9.06 -3.53 -3.68
C SER A 88 -9.04 -2.29 -4.58
N LEU A 89 -8.60 -1.14 -4.06
CA LEU A 89 -8.43 0.09 -4.85
C LEU A 89 -7.45 -0.12 -6.02
N VAL A 90 -6.29 -0.74 -5.79
CA VAL A 90 -5.31 -1.03 -6.84
C VAL A 90 -5.91 -1.91 -7.94
N ILE A 91 -6.67 -2.94 -7.58
CA ILE A 91 -7.35 -3.83 -8.55
C ILE A 91 -8.42 -3.06 -9.34
N VAL A 92 -9.23 -2.25 -8.66
CA VAL A 92 -10.26 -1.41 -9.31
C VAL A 92 -9.62 -0.42 -10.26
N LEU A 93 -8.54 0.25 -9.87
CA LEU A 93 -7.81 1.19 -10.72
C LEU A 93 -7.20 0.49 -11.94
N ASN A 94 -6.63 -0.70 -11.79
CA ASN A 94 -6.14 -1.50 -12.90
C ASN A 94 -7.26 -1.76 -13.93
N ILE A 95 -8.44 -2.19 -13.48
CA ILE A 95 -9.59 -2.46 -14.36
C ILE A 95 -10.11 -1.16 -14.99
N ALA A 96 -10.25 -0.10 -14.19
CA ALA A 96 -10.81 1.18 -14.64
C ALA A 96 -9.92 1.89 -15.67
N THR A 97 -8.60 1.84 -15.48
CA THR A 97 -7.62 2.55 -16.32
C THR A 97 -7.06 1.69 -17.46
N LYS A 98 -7.43 0.40 -17.55
CA LYS A 98 -6.99 -0.49 -18.64
C LYS A 98 -7.40 0.09 -20.01
N PRO A 99 -6.43 0.39 -20.90
CA PRO A 99 -6.65 0.66 -22.30
C PRO A 99 -7.28 -0.55 -22.97
N ILE A 100 -8.42 -0.29 -23.62
CA ILE A 100 -9.10 -1.19 -24.51
C ILE A 100 -8.79 -0.67 -25.92
N PRO A 101 -7.95 -1.37 -26.69
CA PRO A 101 -7.59 -0.92 -28.02
C PRO A 101 -8.83 -0.85 -28.91
N LEU A 102 -8.85 0.13 -29.82
CA LEU A 102 -9.94 0.34 -30.77
C LEU A 102 -9.46 0.03 -32.18
N SER A 103 -10.34 -0.56 -32.99
CA SER A 103 -10.05 -0.75 -34.39
C SER A 103 -9.99 0.57 -35.16
N TYR A 104 -9.44 0.52 -36.38
CA TYR A 104 -9.39 1.71 -37.23
C TYR A 104 -10.78 2.31 -37.46
N THR A 105 -11.77 1.45 -37.74
CA THR A 105 -13.14 1.86 -38.07
C THR A 105 -13.88 2.45 -36.87
N GLU A 106 -13.54 2.03 -35.66
CA GLU A 106 -14.08 2.59 -34.43
C GLU A 106 -13.39 3.91 -34.03
N ALA A 107 -12.08 4.00 -34.23
CA ALA A 107 -11.28 5.09 -33.72
C ALA A 107 -11.21 6.31 -34.65
N ILE A 108 -11.16 6.12 -35.96
CA ILE A 108 -10.90 7.21 -36.92
C ILE A 108 -12.22 7.68 -37.55
N GLU A 109 -12.53 8.97 -37.39
CA GLU A 109 -13.68 9.62 -38.02
C GLU A 109 -13.34 10.09 -39.45
N SER A 110 -12.18 10.72 -39.63
CA SER A 110 -11.71 11.14 -40.95
C SER A 110 -10.20 11.39 -40.97
N THR A 111 -9.59 11.19 -42.14
CA THR A 111 -8.21 11.59 -42.43
C THR A 111 -8.18 12.57 -43.59
N LYS A 112 -7.33 13.59 -43.51
CA LYS A 112 -7.11 14.58 -44.58
C LYS A 112 -5.63 14.86 -44.74
N VAL A 113 -5.18 15.00 -45.98
CA VAL A 113 -3.80 15.39 -46.30
C VAL A 113 -3.84 16.77 -46.95
N GLU A 114 -3.13 17.73 -46.35
CA GLU A 114 -3.04 19.11 -46.82
C GLU A 114 -1.70 19.70 -46.37
N ASP A 115 -1.00 20.43 -47.25
CA ASP A 115 0.27 21.12 -46.95
C ASP A 115 1.31 20.27 -46.20
N GLU A 116 1.67 19.10 -46.73
CA GLU A 116 2.66 18.19 -46.12
C GLU A 116 2.28 17.76 -44.69
N LYS A 117 0.98 17.78 -44.37
CA LYS A 117 0.44 17.36 -43.08
C LYS A 117 -0.71 16.38 -43.25
N LEU A 118 -0.65 15.31 -42.47
CA LEU A 118 -1.75 14.37 -42.29
C LEU A 118 -2.54 14.76 -41.04
N TYR A 119 -3.77 15.20 -41.26
CA TYR A 119 -4.75 15.50 -40.21
C TYR A 119 -5.59 14.26 -39.94
N ILE A 120 -5.66 13.87 -38.67
CA ILE A 120 -6.45 12.72 -38.22
C ILE A 120 -7.44 13.22 -37.18
N LYS A 121 -8.72 13.00 -37.47
CA LYS A 121 -9.82 13.28 -36.55
C LYS A 121 -10.28 11.97 -35.93
N PHE A 122 -10.21 11.86 -34.62
CA PHE A 122 -10.67 10.68 -33.89
C PHE A 122 -12.16 10.80 -33.54
N ASN A 123 -12.83 9.65 -33.49
CA ASN A 123 -14.18 9.54 -32.98
C ASN A 123 -14.21 9.91 -31.48
N PRO A 124 -15.26 10.61 -30.99
CA PRO A 124 -15.42 10.93 -29.57
C PRO A 124 -15.27 9.77 -28.58
N ILE A 125 -15.47 8.51 -29.02
CA ILE A 125 -15.25 7.32 -28.19
C ILE A 125 -13.78 7.14 -27.76
N VAL A 126 -12.83 7.73 -28.50
CA VAL A 126 -11.39 7.62 -28.23
C VAL A 126 -11.05 8.41 -26.96
N SER A 127 -10.65 7.68 -25.92
CA SER A 127 -10.26 8.29 -24.64
C SER A 127 -8.86 8.87 -24.70
N ASN A 128 -7.94 8.17 -25.37
CA ASN A 128 -6.61 8.70 -25.67
C ASN A 128 -5.96 7.98 -26.85
N TYR A 129 -4.86 8.53 -27.33
CA TYR A 129 -4.04 7.94 -28.39
C TYR A 129 -2.55 8.10 -28.06
N SER A 130 -1.71 7.32 -28.73
CA SER A 130 -0.27 7.53 -28.75
C SER A 130 0.27 7.41 -30.16
N ILE A 131 1.37 8.11 -30.40
CA ILE A 131 2.12 8.10 -31.64
C ILE A 131 3.53 7.68 -31.28
N VAL A 132 3.98 6.56 -31.82
CA VAL A 132 5.34 6.06 -31.66
C VAL A 132 6.05 6.26 -32.99
N SER A 133 7.17 6.98 -32.96
CA SER A 133 7.91 7.33 -34.18
C SER A 133 9.25 6.62 -34.21
N TYR A 134 9.54 5.93 -35.32
CA TYR A 134 10.79 5.24 -35.60
C TYR A 134 11.38 5.77 -36.91
N GLY A 135 12.24 6.79 -36.81
CA GLY A 135 12.72 7.48 -38.00
C GLY A 135 11.56 8.16 -38.74
N SER A 136 11.32 7.75 -39.99
CA SER A 136 10.21 8.24 -40.83
C SER A 136 8.91 7.45 -40.66
N ASN A 137 8.88 6.41 -39.82
CA ASN A 137 7.69 5.60 -39.60
C ASN A 137 6.95 6.06 -38.34
N HIS A 138 5.64 6.27 -38.43
CA HIS A 138 4.78 6.69 -37.34
C HIS A 138 3.66 5.67 -37.12
N ASP A 139 3.67 5.06 -35.95
CA ASP A 139 2.65 4.11 -35.52
C ASP A 139 1.69 4.80 -34.57
N ILE A 140 0.40 4.81 -34.95
CA ILE A 140 -0.67 5.43 -34.18
C ILE A 140 -1.52 4.34 -33.57
N MET A 141 -1.78 4.43 -32.28
CA MET A 141 -2.75 3.57 -31.61
C MET A 141 -3.72 4.43 -30.81
N ALA A 142 -4.99 4.06 -30.83
CA ALA A 142 -6.03 4.73 -30.05
C ALA A 142 -6.77 3.71 -29.19
N TRP A 143 -7.22 4.16 -28.02
CA TRP A 143 -7.92 3.30 -27.07
C TRP A 143 -9.00 4.04 -26.31
N LYS A 144 -9.96 3.27 -25.82
CA LYS A 144 -10.88 3.70 -24.78
C LYS A 144 -10.46 3.13 -23.42
N THR A 145 -10.98 3.69 -22.35
CA THR A 145 -10.76 3.18 -20.98
C THR A 145 -12.10 2.95 -20.31
N ASN A 146 -12.21 1.98 -19.40
CA ASN A 146 -13.47 1.74 -18.69
C ASN A 146 -13.95 2.97 -17.88
N ILE A 147 -13.00 3.78 -17.39
CA ILE A 147 -13.29 5.00 -16.63
C ILE A 147 -13.87 6.13 -17.47
N SER A 148 -13.65 6.18 -18.79
CA SER A 148 -14.20 7.26 -19.63
C SER A 148 -15.72 7.17 -19.77
N ASN A 149 -16.31 5.98 -19.57
CA ASN A 149 -17.76 5.83 -19.47
C ASN A 149 -18.35 6.53 -18.24
N PHE A 150 -17.57 6.69 -17.16
CA PHE A 150 -18.05 7.28 -15.91
C PHE A 150 -17.91 8.81 -15.86
N PHE A 151 -16.87 9.37 -16.47
CA PHE A 151 -16.60 10.81 -16.46
C PHE A 151 -17.07 11.55 -17.72
N GLY A 152 -17.72 10.82 -18.64
CA GLY A 152 -18.12 11.33 -19.95
C GLY A 152 -17.00 11.21 -20.98
N MET A 153 -17.38 11.03 -22.24
CA MET A 153 -16.45 11.13 -23.37
C MET A 153 -16.00 12.59 -23.46
N GLY A 154 -14.69 12.82 -23.45
CA GLY A 154 -14.12 14.15 -23.64
C GLY A 154 -14.34 14.67 -25.07
N ASP A 155 -13.89 15.88 -25.33
CA ASP A 155 -13.94 16.44 -26.68
C ASP A 155 -13.20 15.56 -27.70
N PRO A 156 -13.70 15.47 -28.96
CA PRO A 156 -13.05 14.71 -30.01
C PRO A 156 -11.60 15.16 -30.16
N LYS A 157 -10.69 14.17 -30.16
CA LYS A 157 -9.26 14.43 -30.25
C LYS A 157 -8.84 14.50 -31.71
N ASN A 158 -7.89 15.39 -31.98
CA ASN A 158 -7.26 15.52 -33.30
C ASN A 158 -5.76 15.38 -33.15
N THR A 159 -5.10 14.89 -34.20
CA THR A 159 -3.64 14.93 -34.31
C THR A 159 -3.22 15.33 -35.71
N VAL A 160 -2.03 15.92 -35.81
CA VAL A 160 -1.42 16.34 -37.06
C VAL A 160 -0.01 15.77 -37.11
N ILE A 161 0.30 15.07 -38.20
CA ILE A 161 1.61 14.48 -38.44
C ILE A 161 2.20 15.13 -39.68
N ASN A 162 3.43 15.62 -39.56
CA ASN A 162 4.17 16.13 -40.72
C ASN A 162 4.58 14.93 -41.58
N ILE A 163 4.27 15.01 -42.87
CA ILE A 163 4.53 13.95 -43.84
C ILE A 163 5.42 14.51 -44.95
N ASP A 164 6.35 13.70 -45.44
CA ASP A 164 7.17 14.06 -46.59
C ASP A 164 6.43 13.77 -47.90
N ASN A 165 6.58 14.68 -48.88
CA ASN A 165 6.06 14.54 -50.23
C ASN A 165 6.71 13.38 -50.99
N GLU A 166 7.90 12.93 -50.58
CA GLU A 166 8.58 11.78 -51.20
C GLU A 166 8.00 10.41 -50.80
N ASN A 167 6.93 10.35 -49.99
CA ASN A 167 6.33 9.10 -49.44
C ASN A 167 7.31 8.21 -48.65
N LEU A 168 8.45 8.76 -48.20
CA LEU A 168 9.38 8.12 -47.29
C LEU A 168 8.80 8.00 -45.87
N THR A 169 7.83 8.85 -45.54
CA THR A 169 7.06 8.80 -44.30
C THR A 169 5.97 7.75 -44.40
N ILE A 170 5.98 6.78 -43.50
CA ILE A 170 4.94 5.75 -43.39
C ILE A 170 4.14 6.04 -42.13
N VAL A 171 2.82 6.15 -42.26
CA VAL A 171 1.93 6.32 -41.11
C VAL A 171 0.97 5.15 -41.05
N ASN A 172 1.04 4.38 -39.96
CA ASN A 172 0.22 3.20 -39.74
C ASN A 172 -0.72 3.41 -38.53
N TYR A 173 -1.93 2.86 -38.63
CA TYR A 173 -2.84 2.71 -37.51
C TYR A 173 -2.78 1.27 -36.99
N ILE A 174 -2.38 1.11 -35.72
CA ILE A 174 -2.27 -0.17 -35.04
C ILE A 174 -3.56 -0.47 -34.28
N SER A 175 -4.26 -1.53 -34.69
CA SER A 175 -5.55 -1.91 -34.10
C SER A 175 -5.39 -2.65 -32.78
N GLN A 176 -4.39 -3.54 -32.64
CA GLN A 176 -4.19 -4.42 -31.47
C GLN A 176 -5.41 -5.29 -31.08
N ALA A 177 -6.45 -5.33 -31.94
CA ALA A 177 -7.73 -6.00 -31.73
C ALA A 177 -7.93 -7.14 -32.74
N ASP A 178 -6.88 -7.92 -33.00
CA ASP A 178 -6.83 -9.05 -33.95
C ASP A 178 -7.19 -8.68 -35.41
N GLU A 179 -7.13 -7.39 -35.74
CA GLU A 179 -7.25 -6.87 -37.10
C GLU A 179 -5.88 -6.44 -37.65
N PRO A 180 -5.66 -6.53 -38.97
CA PRO A 180 -4.45 -6.03 -39.59
C PRO A 180 -4.35 -4.50 -39.43
N ASP A 181 -3.15 -4.06 -39.12
CA ASP A 181 -2.77 -2.65 -39.02
C ASP A 181 -3.02 -1.96 -40.38
N LYS A 182 -3.59 -0.75 -40.33
CA LYS A 182 -4.04 -0.05 -41.52
C LYS A 182 -3.10 1.09 -41.90
N LEU A 183 -2.61 1.06 -43.12
CA LEU A 183 -1.81 2.16 -43.68
C LEU A 183 -2.67 3.41 -43.88
N LEU A 184 -2.24 4.52 -43.29
CA LEU A 184 -2.86 5.84 -43.43
C LEU A 184 -2.18 6.69 -44.50
N TYR A 185 -0.84 6.60 -44.58
CA TYR A 185 -0.02 7.35 -45.54
C TYR A 185 1.30 6.61 -45.82
N GLY A 186 1.84 6.78 -47.03
CA GLY A 186 3.09 6.17 -47.48
C GLY A 186 2.87 4.94 -48.38
N LYS A 187 3.96 4.22 -48.66
CA LYS A 187 3.95 2.97 -49.43
C LYS A 187 4.69 1.89 -48.67
N VAL A 188 4.12 0.69 -48.64
CA VAL A 188 4.72 -0.49 -48.01
C VAL A 188 4.48 -1.70 -48.89
N ASP A 189 5.49 -2.58 -48.95
CA ASP A 189 5.49 -3.78 -49.79
C ASP A 189 4.83 -5.01 -49.11
N TYR A 190 4.07 -4.80 -48.03
CA TYR A 190 3.40 -5.86 -47.27
C TYR A 190 1.90 -5.59 -47.12
N ASP A 191 1.10 -6.65 -47.10
CA ASP A 191 -0.39 -6.62 -47.13
C ASP A 191 -1.02 -6.48 -45.72
N GLY A 192 -0.30 -5.81 -44.82
CA GLY A 192 -0.68 -5.61 -43.42
C GLY A 192 0.28 -6.25 -42.40
N GLN A 193 0.19 -5.77 -41.16
CA GLN A 193 0.91 -6.29 -40.00
C GLN A 193 -0.08 -6.54 -38.86
N ILE A 194 0.20 -7.49 -37.98
CA ILE A 194 -0.60 -7.71 -36.78
C ILE A 194 0.31 -7.55 -35.57
N THR A 195 -0.04 -6.63 -34.69
CA THR A 195 0.67 -6.44 -33.43
C THR A 195 0.20 -7.45 -32.39
N LEU A 196 1.12 -8.34 -31.97
CA LEU A 196 0.83 -9.38 -30.98
C LEU A 196 1.07 -8.90 -29.55
N PRO A 197 0.26 -9.36 -28.58
CA PRO A 197 0.52 -9.09 -27.17
C PRO A 197 1.80 -9.76 -26.71
N ARG A 198 2.54 -9.07 -25.83
CA ARG A 198 3.72 -9.65 -25.20
C ARG A 198 3.29 -10.68 -24.15
N LEU A 199 3.95 -11.84 -24.17
CA LEU A 199 3.82 -12.89 -23.15
C LEU A 199 4.94 -12.86 -22.10
N ALA A 200 5.80 -11.82 -22.11
CA ALA A 200 6.96 -11.68 -21.22
C ALA A 200 6.63 -11.91 -19.73
N THR A 201 5.48 -11.41 -19.28
CA THR A 201 4.95 -11.52 -17.92
C THR A 201 4.69 -12.95 -17.48
N ASN A 202 4.29 -13.84 -18.39
CA ASN A 202 4.11 -15.27 -18.09
C ASN A 202 5.43 -15.96 -17.79
N TYR A 203 6.53 -15.56 -18.43
CA TYR A 203 7.86 -16.11 -18.10
C TYR A 203 8.31 -15.70 -16.70
N TYR A 204 8.02 -14.46 -16.28
CA TYR A 204 8.29 -14.02 -14.91
C TYR A 204 7.45 -14.80 -13.90
N LEU A 205 6.17 -15.04 -14.20
CA LEU A 205 5.32 -15.90 -13.37
C LEU A 205 5.90 -17.32 -13.25
N LEU A 206 6.29 -17.93 -14.36
CA LEU A 206 6.87 -19.28 -14.39
C LEU A 206 8.18 -19.37 -13.58
N ALA A 207 9.05 -18.37 -13.70
CA ALA A 207 10.29 -18.32 -12.94
C ALA A 207 10.00 -18.24 -11.43
N ILE A 208 9.09 -17.36 -11.01
CA ILE A 208 8.74 -17.20 -9.59
C ILE A 208 8.00 -18.43 -9.04
N THR A 209 7.12 -19.08 -9.80
CA THR A 209 6.45 -20.32 -9.37
C THR A 209 7.45 -21.46 -9.20
N SER A 210 8.47 -21.54 -10.06
CA SER A 210 9.56 -22.50 -9.92
C SER A 210 10.36 -22.26 -8.63
N VAL A 211 10.71 -21.00 -8.33
CA VAL A 211 11.37 -20.64 -7.05
C VAL A 211 10.47 -20.97 -5.85
N PHE A 212 9.16 -20.73 -5.94
CA PHE A 212 8.20 -21.09 -4.89
C PHE A 212 8.19 -22.59 -4.61
N ILE A 213 8.13 -23.43 -5.65
CA ILE A 213 8.15 -24.90 -5.52
C ILE A 213 9.46 -25.37 -4.90
N ILE A 214 10.60 -24.84 -5.37
CA ILE A 214 11.92 -25.18 -4.83
C ILE A 214 12.03 -24.76 -3.36
N ALA A 215 11.60 -23.54 -3.02
CA ALA A 215 11.63 -23.06 -1.63
C ALA A 215 10.73 -23.89 -0.71
N MET A 216 9.56 -24.30 -1.20
CA MET A 216 8.63 -25.18 -0.48
C MET A 216 9.22 -26.56 -0.24
N PHE A 217 9.88 -27.15 -1.24
CA PHE A 217 10.61 -28.41 -1.11
C PHE A 217 11.76 -28.31 -0.10
N LEU A 218 12.60 -27.28 -0.21
CA LEU A 218 13.69 -27.03 0.73
C LEU A 218 13.18 -26.80 2.16
N TYR A 219 12.03 -26.13 2.32
CA TYR A 219 11.42 -25.90 3.63
C TYR A 219 11.03 -27.22 4.32
N LEU A 220 10.57 -28.20 3.55
CA LEU A 220 10.24 -29.54 4.06
C LEU A 220 11.50 -30.32 4.46
N LEU A 221 12.57 -30.27 3.65
CA LEU A 221 13.83 -30.95 3.93
C LEU A 221 14.53 -30.39 5.16
N PHE A 222 14.59 -29.06 5.28
CA PHE A 222 15.32 -28.35 6.32
C PHE A 222 14.44 -27.92 7.49
N LYS A 223 13.32 -28.61 7.72
CA LYS A 223 12.35 -28.27 8.78
C LYS A 223 12.94 -28.25 10.20
N ASN A 224 14.07 -28.94 10.41
CA ASN A 224 14.76 -29.07 11.69
C ASN A 224 15.80 -27.97 11.95
N THR A 225 16.19 -27.16 10.94
CA THR A 225 17.19 -26.10 11.11
C THR A 225 16.52 -24.73 11.22
N ASN A 226 16.46 -24.19 12.44
CA ASN A 226 15.69 -22.97 12.75
C ASN A 226 16.05 -21.75 11.89
N LYS A 227 17.34 -21.52 11.59
CA LYS A 227 17.78 -20.39 10.75
C LYS A 227 17.26 -20.52 9.32
N LEU A 228 17.49 -21.66 8.68
CA LEU A 228 17.14 -21.90 7.27
C LEU A 228 15.62 -21.94 7.09
N LYS A 229 14.90 -22.56 8.04
CA LYS A 229 13.44 -22.55 8.08
C LYS A 229 12.85 -21.14 8.07
N ASN A 230 13.40 -20.22 8.86
CA ASN A 230 12.92 -18.83 8.93
C ASN A 230 13.18 -18.06 7.62
N VAL A 231 14.36 -18.23 7.02
CA VAL A 231 14.68 -17.63 5.72
C VAL A 231 13.76 -18.16 4.63
N LEU A 232 13.62 -19.49 4.52
CA LEU A 232 12.75 -20.13 3.53
C LEU A 232 11.29 -19.70 3.68
N LYS A 233 10.81 -19.53 4.92
CA LYS A 233 9.46 -19.01 5.17
C LYS A 233 9.25 -17.61 4.56
N ILE A 234 10.23 -16.72 4.68
CA ILE A 234 10.16 -15.37 4.08
C ILE A 234 10.17 -15.46 2.55
N VAL A 235 11.04 -16.30 1.97
CA VAL A 235 11.12 -16.53 0.52
C VAL A 235 9.80 -17.08 -0.03
N ILE A 236 9.18 -18.04 0.67
CA ILE A 236 7.87 -18.60 0.31
C ILE A 236 6.80 -17.51 0.35
N ILE A 237 6.76 -16.69 1.40
CA ILE A 237 5.80 -15.58 1.50
C ILE A 237 6.00 -14.57 0.36
N PHE A 238 7.25 -14.20 0.08
CA PHE A 238 7.58 -13.27 -1.00
C PHE A 238 7.12 -13.78 -2.37
N THR A 239 7.49 -15.02 -2.72
CA THR A 239 7.11 -15.63 -4.00
C THR A 239 5.61 -15.86 -4.12
N LEU A 240 4.94 -16.30 -3.05
CA LEU A 240 3.48 -16.42 -3.01
C LEU A 240 2.78 -15.07 -3.23
N SER A 241 3.32 -14.00 -2.65
CA SER A 241 2.74 -12.65 -2.79
C SER A 241 2.81 -12.15 -4.22
N TYR A 242 3.91 -12.44 -4.93
CA TYR A 242 4.03 -12.14 -6.35
C TYR A 242 3.02 -12.93 -7.19
N ILE A 243 2.87 -14.23 -6.93
CA ILE A 243 1.92 -15.09 -7.67
C ILE A 243 0.49 -14.55 -7.49
N LEU A 244 0.10 -14.22 -6.25
CA LEU A 244 -1.22 -13.64 -5.98
C LEU A 244 -1.41 -12.28 -6.64
N GLY A 245 -0.38 -11.42 -6.61
CA GLY A 245 -0.38 -10.13 -7.29
C GLY A 245 -0.58 -10.29 -8.80
N HIS A 246 0.16 -11.19 -9.43
CA HIS A 246 0.04 -11.48 -10.85
C HIS A 246 -1.36 -11.97 -11.22
N ILE A 247 -1.89 -12.97 -10.51
CA ILE A 247 -3.24 -13.51 -10.75
C ILE A 247 -4.31 -12.42 -10.55
N SER A 248 -4.15 -11.53 -9.58
CA SER A 248 -5.12 -10.46 -9.31
C SER A 248 -5.18 -9.40 -10.42
N ILE A 249 -4.07 -9.16 -11.12
CA ILE A 249 -3.98 -8.14 -12.18
C ILE A 249 -4.29 -8.72 -13.57
N PHE A 250 -3.76 -9.91 -13.86
CA PHE A 250 -3.84 -10.53 -15.19
C PHE A 250 -4.88 -11.65 -15.29
N GLY A 251 -5.39 -12.17 -14.18
CA GLY A 251 -6.15 -13.42 -14.19
C GLY A 251 -5.28 -14.58 -14.68
N GLY A 252 -5.64 -15.16 -15.82
CA GLY A 252 -4.99 -16.34 -16.40
C GLY A 252 -4.25 -16.15 -17.73
N SER A 253 -4.41 -15.04 -18.44
CA SER A 253 -3.78 -14.87 -19.77
C SER A 253 -2.34 -14.35 -19.68
N GLY A 254 -2.10 -13.41 -18.77
CA GLY A 254 -0.81 -12.71 -18.61
C GLY A 254 -0.28 -12.07 -19.89
N ALA A 255 -1.15 -11.83 -20.88
CA ALA A 255 -0.83 -11.17 -22.14
C ALA A 255 -0.98 -9.65 -21.98
N THR A 256 0.01 -8.88 -22.45
CA THR A 256 0.02 -7.42 -22.29
C THR A 256 0.58 -6.69 -23.50
N HIS A 257 -0.07 -5.59 -23.88
CA HIS A 257 0.45 -4.59 -24.83
C HIS A 257 1.19 -3.44 -24.11
N HIS A 258 1.01 -3.30 -22.79
CA HIS A 258 1.57 -2.21 -21.97
C HIS A 258 2.33 -2.77 -20.77
N ILE A 259 3.48 -3.40 -21.05
CA ILE A 259 4.26 -4.15 -20.06
C ILE A 259 4.64 -3.33 -18.83
N ILE A 260 5.05 -2.06 -18.99
CA ILE A 260 5.50 -1.22 -17.87
C ILE A 260 4.33 -0.95 -16.92
N ARG A 261 3.18 -0.53 -17.46
CA ARG A 261 1.98 -0.25 -16.66
C ARG A 261 1.54 -1.49 -15.89
N ASP A 262 1.37 -2.61 -16.59
CA ASP A 262 0.81 -3.80 -15.96
C ASP A 262 1.79 -4.41 -14.94
N LEU A 263 3.10 -4.35 -15.20
CA LEU A 263 4.11 -4.77 -14.23
C LEU A 263 4.11 -3.88 -12.97
N CYS A 264 3.92 -2.56 -13.11
CA CYS A 264 3.77 -1.66 -11.96
C CYS A 264 2.57 -2.04 -11.08
N PHE A 265 1.42 -2.38 -11.69
CA PHE A 265 0.26 -2.87 -10.95
C PHE A 265 0.54 -4.21 -10.25
N VAL A 266 1.18 -5.17 -10.95
CA VAL A 266 1.56 -6.47 -10.35
C VAL A 266 2.48 -6.27 -9.16
N ILE A 267 3.54 -5.47 -9.29
CA ILE A 267 4.49 -5.22 -8.20
C ILE A 267 3.78 -4.57 -7.01
N THR A 268 2.94 -3.57 -7.26
CA THR A 268 2.20 -2.87 -6.20
C THR A 268 1.26 -3.83 -5.46
N ALA A 269 0.47 -4.63 -6.19
CA ALA A 269 -0.39 -5.65 -5.61
C ALA A 269 0.42 -6.68 -4.81
N SER A 270 1.57 -7.10 -5.33
CA SER A 270 2.47 -8.07 -4.68
C SER A 270 3.01 -7.55 -3.34
N ILE A 271 3.39 -6.27 -3.27
CA ILE A 271 3.82 -5.63 -2.02
C ILE A 271 2.68 -5.63 -1.00
N LEU A 272 1.47 -5.30 -1.42
CA LEU A 272 0.29 -5.31 -0.53
C LEU A 272 -0.03 -6.73 -0.03
N PHE A 273 -0.02 -7.74 -0.90
CA PHE A 273 -0.17 -9.14 -0.50
C PHE A 273 0.92 -9.56 0.49
N PHE A 274 2.17 -9.17 0.25
CA PHE A 274 3.29 -9.47 1.14
C PHE A 274 3.07 -8.88 2.53
N SER A 275 2.68 -7.59 2.61
CA SER A 275 2.36 -6.93 3.87
C SER A 275 1.19 -7.61 4.59
N ILE A 276 0.12 -7.95 3.87
CA ILE A 276 -1.06 -8.65 4.43
C ILE A 276 -0.67 -10.02 4.98
N ILE A 277 0.05 -10.83 4.21
CA ILE A 277 0.45 -12.18 4.61
C ILE A 277 1.40 -12.12 5.81
N ILE A 278 2.38 -11.20 5.82
CA ILE A 278 3.26 -11.01 6.98
C ILE A 278 2.47 -10.64 8.23
N LEU A 279 1.54 -9.69 8.14
CA LEU A 279 0.70 -9.31 9.28
C LEU A 279 -0.11 -10.49 9.81
N LEU A 280 -0.69 -11.31 8.93
CA LEU A 280 -1.44 -12.50 9.31
C LEU A 280 -0.57 -13.57 9.96
N VAL A 281 0.60 -13.85 9.38
CA VAL A 281 1.55 -14.87 9.87
C VAL A 281 2.15 -14.47 11.22
N TYR A 282 2.47 -13.19 11.41
CA TYR A 282 3.06 -12.65 12.63
C TYR A 282 2.03 -11.99 13.55
N LYS A 283 0.74 -12.29 13.38
CA LYS A 283 -0.37 -11.73 14.17
C LYS A 283 -0.13 -11.82 15.68
N LYS A 284 0.39 -12.96 16.17
CA LYS A 284 0.71 -13.13 17.61
C LYS A 284 1.77 -12.12 18.06
N HIS A 285 2.82 -11.94 17.27
CA HIS A 285 3.88 -10.98 17.55
C HIS A 285 3.32 -9.55 17.62
N PHE A 286 2.52 -9.10 16.65
CA PHE A 286 1.91 -7.76 16.69
C PHE A 286 0.89 -7.58 17.82
N ARG A 287 0.22 -8.65 18.25
CA ARG A 287 -0.74 -8.61 19.36
C ARG A 287 -0.05 -8.63 20.73
N ASP A 288 1.11 -9.26 20.83
CA ASP A 288 1.79 -9.58 22.09
C ASP A 288 3.11 -8.80 22.30
N GLN A 289 3.64 -8.05 21.31
CA GLN A 289 4.96 -7.36 21.39
C GLN A 289 5.12 -6.20 22.39
N ASN A 290 4.08 -5.84 23.15
CA ASN A 290 4.21 -4.83 24.22
C ASN A 290 3.79 -5.41 25.59
N GLN A 291 4.06 -6.69 25.84
CA GLN A 291 4.10 -7.27 27.19
C GLN A 291 5.22 -6.63 28.00
#